data_AF-A0A423X7Y8-F1
#
_entry.id   AF-A0A423X7Y8-F1
#
_cell.length_a   1.000
_cell.length_b   1.000
_cell.length_c   1.000
_cell.angle_alpha   90.00
_cell.angle_beta   90.00
_cell.angle_gamma   90.00
#
_symmetry.space_group_name_H-M   'P 1'
#
loop_
_entity.id
_entity.type
_entity.pdbx_description
1 polymer ?
#
loop_
_entity_poly.entity_id
_entity_poly.type
_entity_poly.pdbx_seq_one_letter_code
_entity_poly.pdbx_strand_id
1 'polypeptide(L)'
;MNAASLRRPLGCLKTALRQARQQTRSYRLSKAQKARPVEPAPKTPQPAFFPIKDKHTPDKFRTGFAVYTTPTTVLPSLKLTHPHLKPPPPDPVAAHHAYQIKKMDPTGARTRLFSKTNPDSARVGDILLVTTKRAAEPFAGVCISIRRRGIESSILLRGQLTRVGVEMWFKVYSRNVTGIEIIKRAKKRARRARLTYMRKPKHDFGSVEQHVREWRRNRNVFASAAGKGKRKQKKRQSEW
;
A
#
# COMPACT_ATOMS: atom_id res chain seq x y z
N MET A 1 -74.73 12.02 -18.55
CA MET A 1 -73.84 13.09 -19.05
C MET A 1 -72.47 12.50 -19.34
N ASN A 2 -72.17 12.31 -20.63
CA ASN A 2 -70.87 12.16 -21.31
C ASN A 2 -69.78 11.28 -20.69
N ALA A 3 -69.87 9.95 -20.93
CA ALA A 3 -68.71 9.07 -20.93
C ALA A 3 -67.93 9.26 -22.25
N ALA A 4 -66.98 10.18 -22.29
CA ALA A 4 -66.05 10.29 -23.40
C ALA A 4 -65.05 9.12 -23.35
N SER A 5 -65.28 8.09 -24.15
CA SER A 5 -64.28 7.05 -24.42
C SER A 5 -63.13 7.67 -25.23
N LEU A 6 -62.11 8.18 -24.53
CA LEU A 6 -60.86 8.62 -25.13
C LEU A 6 -60.17 7.42 -25.79
N ARG A 7 -60.41 7.20 -27.09
CA ARG A 7 -59.63 6.27 -27.92
C ARG A 7 -58.19 6.78 -27.95
N ARG A 8 -57.30 6.13 -27.22
CA ARG A 8 -55.89 6.52 -27.11
C ARG A 8 -55.08 5.92 -28.27
N PRO A 9 -54.14 6.67 -28.88
CA PRO A 9 -53.32 6.14 -29.96
C PRO A 9 -52.34 5.10 -29.41
N LEU A 10 -52.57 3.82 -29.70
CA LEU A 10 -51.68 2.70 -29.34
C LEU A 10 -50.42 2.63 -30.23
N GLY A 11 -50.23 3.58 -31.15
CA GLY A 11 -49.20 3.52 -32.20
C GLY A 11 -47.84 4.14 -31.85
N CYS A 12 -47.69 4.87 -30.73
CA CYS A 12 -46.43 5.52 -30.40
C CYS A 12 -45.70 4.80 -29.24
N LEU A 13 -44.65 4.05 -29.60
CA LEU A 13 -43.77 3.32 -28.68
C LEU A 13 -43.31 4.15 -27.47
N LYS A 14 -43.11 5.46 -27.66
CA LYS A 14 -42.71 6.40 -26.59
C LYS A 14 -43.80 6.58 -25.51
N THR A 15 -45.08 6.57 -25.86
CA THR A 15 -46.17 6.71 -24.87
C THR A 15 -46.42 5.40 -24.14
N ALA A 16 -46.34 4.27 -24.86
CA ALA A 16 -46.42 2.93 -24.26
C ALA A 16 -45.31 2.71 -23.22
N LEU A 17 -44.05 3.06 -23.55
CA LEU A 17 -42.94 2.99 -22.60
C LEU A 17 -43.11 3.93 -21.41
N ARG A 18 -43.67 5.13 -21.63
CA ARG A 18 -43.93 6.08 -20.54
C ARG A 18 -45.03 5.57 -19.61
N GLN A 19 -46.10 4.99 -20.15
CA GLN A 19 -47.16 4.36 -19.34
C GLN A 19 -46.65 3.13 -18.60
N ALA A 20 -45.88 2.25 -19.25
CA ALA A 20 -45.28 1.10 -18.59
C ALA A 20 -44.40 1.53 -17.41
N ARG A 21 -43.58 2.59 -17.57
CA ARG A 21 -42.78 3.16 -16.48
C ARG A 21 -43.65 3.72 -15.34
N GLN A 22 -44.74 4.41 -15.67
CA GLN A 22 -45.68 4.94 -14.67
C GLN A 22 -46.41 3.82 -13.92
N GLN A 23 -46.89 2.79 -14.64
CA GLN A 23 -47.55 1.62 -14.06
C GLN A 23 -46.58 0.80 -13.19
N THR A 24 -45.32 0.64 -13.59
CA THR A 24 -44.31 -0.07 -12.78
C THR A 24 -44.01 0.71 -11.49
N ARG A 25 -43.98 2.05 -11.57
CA ARG A 25 -43.77 2.92 -10.40
C ARG A 25 -44.97 2.89 -9.46
N SER A 26 -46.20 2.99 -9.98
CA SER A 26 -47.41 2.91 -9.16
C SER A 26 -47.58 1.53 -8.53
N TYR A 27 -47.31 0.45 -9.29
CA TYR A 27 -47.32 -0.92 -8.76
C TYR A 27 -46.31 -1.11 -7.62
N ARG A 28 -45.09 -0.58 -7.77
CA ARG A 28 -44.06 -0.60 -6.71
C ARG A 28 -44.48 0.18 -5.45
N LEU A 29 -45.19 1.30 -5.61
CA LEU A 29 -45.67 2.11 -4.49
C LEU A 29 -46.95 1.52 -3.84
N SER A 30 -47.79 0.84 -4.62
CA SER A 30 -49.03 0.22 -4.16
C SER A 30 -48.80 -1.06 -3.35
N LYS A 31 -47.64 -1.71 -3.53
CA LYS A 31 -47.22 -2.78 -2.62
C LYS A 31 -46.84 -2.14 -1.30
N ALA A 32 -47.75 -2.19 -0.34
CA ALA A 32 -47.41 -2.07 1.07
C ALA A 32 -46.26 -3.06 1.32
N GLN A 33 -45.04 -2.53 1.46
CA GLN A 33 -43.94 -3.34 1.96
C GLN A 33 -44.39 -3.77 3.35
N LYS A 34 -44.57 -5.08 3.56
CA LYS A 34 -44.76 -5.61 4.92
C LYS A 34 -43.69 -4.93 5.77
N ALA A 35 -44.10 -4.30 6.88
CA ALA A 35 -43.18 -3.68 7.81
C ALA A 35 -42.03 -4.67 8.02
N ARG A 36 -40.81 -4.27 7.67
CA ARG A 36 -39.65 -5.12 7.97
C ARG A 36 -39.74 -5.39 9.47
N PRO A 37 -39.62 -6.65 9.92
CA PRO A 37 -39.44 -6.93 11.33
C PRO A 37 -38.27 -6.07 11.79
N VAL A 38 -38.57 -5.01 12.54
CA VAL A 38 -37.54 -4.21 13.18
C VAL A 38 -37.16 -5.06 14.38
N GLU A 39 -36.03 -5.74 14.27
CA GLU A 39 -35.38 -6.37 15.43
C GLU A 39 -35.44 -5.36 16.58
N PRO A 40 -35.97 -5.73 17.76
CA PRO A 40 -36.00 -4.82 18.89
C PRO A 40 -34.58 -4.32 19.15
N ALA A 41 -34.45 -3.04 19.52
CA ALA A 41 -33.15 -2.44 19.79
C ALA A 41 -32.34 -3.37 20.74
N PRO A 42 -31.03 -3.59 20.48
CA PRO A 42 -30.24 -4.46 21.32
C PRO A 42 -30.31 -3.98 22.77
N LYS A 43 -30.50 -4.92 23.72
CA LYS A 43 -30.57 -4.59 25.15
C LYS A 43 -29.32 -3.80 25.54
N THR A 44 -29.51 -2.66 26.19
CA THR A 44 -28.42 -1.83 26.70
C THR A 44 -27.56 -2.67 27.65
N PRO A 45 -26.22 -2.70 27.49
CA PRO A 45 -25.36 -3.42 28.43
C PRO A 45 -25.52 -2.82 29.83
N GLN A 46 -25.45 -3.67 30.85
CA GLN A 46 -25.56 -3.19 32.23
C GLN A 46 -24.39 -2.24 32.54
N PRO A 47 -24.66 -1.02 33.05
CA PRO A 47 -23.61 -0.08 33.38
C PRO A 47 -22.84 -0.53 34.63
N ALA A 48 -21.55 -0.20 34.69
CA ALA A 48 -20.78 -0.31 35.91
C ALA A 48 -21.16 0.84 36.87
N PHE A 49 -21.13 0.62 38.18
CA PHE A 49 -21.37 1.68 39.16
C PHE A 49 -20.05 2.33 39.58
N PHE A 50 -19.96 3.66 39.47
CA PHE A 50 -18.84 4.46 39.96
C PHE A 50 -19.24 5.19 41.25
N PRO A 51 -18.86 4.67 42.42
CA PRO A 51 -19.19 5.30 43.70
C PRO A 51 -18.25 6.46 44.02
N ILE A 52 -18.81 7.55 44.57
CA ILE A 52 -18.07 8.65 45.17
C ILE A 52 -18.23 8.54 46.69
N LYS A 53 -17.14 8.28 47.39
CA LYS A 53 -17.09 8.18 48.84
C LYS A 53 -17.19 9.56 49.50
N ASP A 54 -17.75 9.61 50.71
CA ASP A 54 -17.72 10.83 51.52
C ASP A 54 -16.28 11.15 51.96
N LYS A 55 -15.94 12.45 51.99
CA LYS A 55 -14.60 12.92 52.38
C LYS A 55 -14.33 12.71 53.87
N HIS A 56 -15.36 12.86 54.69
CA HIS A 56 -15.25 12.77 56.15
C HIS A 56 -15.55 11.38 56.68
N THR A 57 -16.25 10.54 55.90
CA THR A 57 -16.59 9.18 56.29
C THR A 57 -16.41 8.24 55.08
N PRO A 58 -15.19 7.71 54.86
CA PRO A 58 -14.87 6.95 53.65
C PRO A 58 -15.64 5.63 53.49
N ASP A 59 -16.30 5.18 54.55
CA ASP A 59 -17.16 3.98 54.56
C ASP A 59 -18.55 4.23 53.96
N LYS A 60 -18.97 5.51 53.85
CA LYS A 60 -20.26 5.89 53.26
C LYS A 60 -20.08 6.42 51.85
N PHE A 61 -20.97 6.01 50.96
CA PHE A 61 -21.09 6.62 49.64
C PHE A 61 -21.87 7.92 49.76
N ARG A 62 -21.31 8.99 49.21
CA ARG A 62 -21.99 10.28 49.11
C ARG A 62 -22.95 10.29 47.92
N THR A 63 -22.45 9.86 46.76
CA THR A 63 -23.20 9.76 45.50
C THR A 63 -22.58 8.67 44.61
N GLY A 64 -23.22 8.33 43.50
CA GLY A 64 -22.61 7.45 42.50
C GLY A 64 -23.26 7.59 41.13
N PHE A 65 -22.54 7.16 40.11
CA PHE A 65 -22.95 7.28 38.71
C PHE A 65 -22.96 5.91 38.02
N ALA A 66 -23.93 5.71 37.13
CA ALA A 66 -23.93 4.60 36.19
C ALA A 66 -22.97 4.92 35.04
N VAL A 67 -21.83 4.22 34.99
CA VAL A 67 -20.81 4.33 33.96
C VAL A 67 -21.05 3.28 32.88
N TYR A 68 -21.48 3.75 31.72
CA TYR A 68 -21.61 2.92 30.53
C TYR A 68 -20.24 2.73 29.89
N THR A 69 -19.73 1.51 29.95
CA THR A 69 -18.48 1.14 29.26
C THR A 69 -18.80 0.60 27.88
N THR A 70 -17.84 0.72 26.96
CA THR A 70 -17.94 0.04 25.67
C THR A 70 -17.88 -1.47 25.89
N PRO A 71 -18.69 -2.27 25.18
CA PRO A 71 -18.69 -3.72 25.39
C PRO A 71 -17.30 -4.28 25.08
N THR A 72 -16.71 -4.98 26.05
CA THR A 72 -15.38 -5.60 25.95
C THR A 72 -15.31 -6.63 24.81
N THR A 73 -16.44 -7.28 24.52
CA THR A 73 -16.58 -8.26 23.44
C THR A 73 -17.38 -7.63 22.30
N VAL A 74 -16.71 -7.36 21.19
CA VAL A 74 -17.36 -6.90 19.96
C VAL A 74 -18.28 -8.03 19.46
N LEU A 75 -19.60 -7.84 19.48
CA LEU A 75 -20.53 -8.80 18.87
C LEU A 75 -20.21 -8.89 17.36
N PRO A 76 -19.82 -10.05 16.81
CA PRO A 76 -19.37 -10.17 15.42
C PRO A 76 -20.46 -9.90 14.38
N SER A 77 -21.75 -9.89 14.78
CA SER A 77 -22.90 -9.68 13.88
C SER A 77 -23.07 -8.22 13.45
N LEU A 78 -22.63 -7.26 14.27
CA LEU A 78 -22.67 -5.86 13.93
C LEU A 78 -21.37 -5.52 13.18
N LYS A 79 -21.44 -5.42 11.85
CA LYS A 79 -20.42 -4.72 11.03
C LYS A 79 -20.38 -3.19 11.32
N LEU A 80 -20.81 -2.78 12.52
CA LEU A 80 -20.57 -1.47 13.08
C LEU A 80 -19.17 -1.51 13.71
N THR A 81 -18.14 -1.57 12.88
CA THR A 81 -16.83 -1.06 13.29
C THR A 81 -16.94 0.47 13.34
N HIS A 82 -17.68 1.01 14.31
CA HIS A 82 -17.62 2.44 14.55
C HIS A 82 -16.20 2.75 15.05
N PRO A 83 -15.47 3.65 14.38
CA PRO A 83 -14.09 4.00 14.73
C PRO A 83 -13.93 4.58 16.16
N HIS A 84 -15.03 4.80 16.88
CA HIS A 84 -15.08 5.37 18.23
C HIS A 84 -14.89 4.34 19.36
N LEU A 85 -14.92 3.03 19.10
CA LEU A 85 -14.85 2.01 20.16
C LEU A 85 -13.47 1.40 20.39
N LYS A 86 -12.51 1.65 19.48
CA LYS A 86 -11.11 1.28 19.67
C LYS A 86 -10.30 2.57 19.81
N PRO A 87 -9.53 2.74 20.90
CA PRO A 87 -8.62 3.87 20.97
C PRO A 87 -7.67 3.82 19.76
N PRO A 88 -7.39 4.97 19.11
CA PRO A 88 -6.42 5.00 18.04
C PRO A 88 -5.06 4.49 18.56
N PRO A 89 -4.17 4.00 17.68
CA PRO A 89 -2.82 3.67 18.10
C PRO A 89 -2.17 4.90 18.75
N PRO A 90 -1.39 4.72 19.84
CA PRO A 90 -0.73 5.83 20.52
C PRO A 90 0.05 6.75 19.58
N ASP A 91 0.71 6.16 18.56
CA ASP A 91 1.42 6.87 17.51
C ASP A 91 0.72 6.74 16.15
N PRO A 92 -0.23 7.64 15.79
CA PRO A 92 -0.97 7.56 14.54
C PRO A 92 -0.07 7.74 13.31
N VAL A 93 0.99 8.55 13.41
CA VAL A 93 1.92 8.81 12.31
C VAL A 93 2.75 7.56 11.97
N ALA A 94 3.27 6.86 12.98
CA ALA A 94 4.03 5.63 12.79
C ALA A 94 3.14 4.52 12.21
N ALA A 95 1.92 4.36 12.75
CA ALA A 95 0.94 3.42 12.23
C ALA A 95 0.58 3.69 10.76
N HIS A 96 0.39 4.97 10.41
CA HIS A 96 0.11 5.38 9.03
C HIS A 96 1.30 5.09 8.10
N HIS A 97 2.53 5.39 8.50
CA HIS A 97 3.71 5.02 7.72
C HIS A 97 3.81 3.51 7.49
N ALA A 98 3.59 2.70 8.52
CA ALA A 98 3.60 1.24 8.40
C ALA A 98 2.51 0.73 7.44
N TYR A 99 1.30 1.28 7.56
CA TYR A 99 0.19 0.98 6.64
C TYR A 99 0.54 1.30 5.19
N GLN A 100 1.09 2.50 4.93
CA GLN A 100 1.43 2.90 3.58
C GLN A 100 2.61 2.10 3.01
N ILE A 101 3.63 1.78 3.82
CA ILE A 101 4.74 0.91 3.40
C ILE A 101 4.21 -0.47 3.01
N LYS A 102 3.35 -1.08 3.84
CA LYS A 102 2.72 -2.37 3.52
C LYS A 102 1.90 -2.32 2.23
N LYS A 103 1.22 -1.20 1.98
CA LYS A 103 0.47 -0.97 0.73
C LYS A 103 1.38 -0.79 -0.49
N MET A 104 2.54 -0.14 -0.33
CA MET A 104 3.47 0.16 -1.44
C MET A 104 4.48 -0.96 -1.72
N ASP A 105 4.81 -1.78 -0.73
CA ASP A 105 5.74 -2.91 -0.81
C ASP A 105 5.10 -4.15 -0.15
N PRO A 106 4.11 -4.79 -0.81
CA PRO A 106 3.41 -5.93 -0.23
C PRO A 106 4.30 -7.16 -0.03
N THR A 107 5.36 -7.30 -0.83
CA THR A 107 6.33 -8.41 -0.69
C THR A 107 7.39 -8.12 0.38
N GLY A 108 7.55 -6.87 0.80
CA GLY A 108 8.60 -6.43 1.72
C GLY A 108 10.01 -6.49 1.13
N ALA A 109 10.15 -6.73 -0.18
CA ALA A 109 11.45 -6.91 -0.84
C ALA A 109 12.28 -5.63 -0.78
N ARG A 110 11.65 -4.45 -0.96
CA ARG A 110 12.33 -3.15 -0.93
C ARG A 110 12.69 -2.76 0.50
N THR A 111 11.81 -3.03 1.47
CA THR A 111 12.13 -2.86 2.89
C THR A 111 13.31 -3.74 3.30
N ARG A 112 13.33 -5.02 2.88
CA ARG A 112 14.44 -5.95 3.14
C ARG A 112 15.75 -5.49 2.50
N LEU A 113 15.69 -4.92 1.30
CA LEU A 113 16.87 -4.42 0.57
C LEU A 113 17.58 -3.27 1.31
N PHE A 114 16.84 -2.40 2.02
CA PHE A 114 17.42 -1.25 2.74
C PHE A 114 17.41 -1.37 4.27
N SER A 115 17.01 -2.52 4.80
CA SER A 115 17.03 -2.82 6.23
C SER A 115 18.46 -2.80 6.78
N LYS A 116 18.66 -2.19 7.94
CA LYS A 116 19.97 -2.17 8.62
C LYS A 116 20.36 -3.53 9.19
N THR A 117 19.37 -4.37 9.52
CA THR A 117 19.58 -5.68 10.15
C THR A 117 20.04 -6.73 9.15
N ASN A 118 19.71 -6.55 7.87
CA ASN A 118 20.07 -7.50 6.82
C ASN A 118 21.54 -7.30 6.39
N PRO A 119 22.41 -8.33 6.50
CA PRO A 119 23.80 -8.22 6.03
C PRO A 119 23.89 -7.94 4.54
N ASP A 120 22.96 -8.51 3.75
CA ASP A 120 22.89 -8.38 2.28
C ASP A 120 22.20 -7.09 1.81
N SER A 121 21.83 -6.20 2.74
CA SER A 121 21.25 -4.92 2.39
C SER A 121 22.14 -4.08 1.47
N ALA A 122 21.51 -3.22 0.68
CA ALA A 122 22.20 -2.19 -0.08
C ALA A 122 22.81 -1.17 0.89
N ARG A 123 24.11 -0.94 0.74
CA ARG A 123 24.88 -0.01 1.56
C ARG A 123 25.34 1.18 0.72
N VAL A 124 25.74 2.22 1.44
CA VAL A 124 26.34 3.39 0.82
C VAL A 124 27.71 2.99 0.24
N GLY A 125 27.98 3.40 -1.00
CA GLY A 125 29.13 2.99 -1.80
C GLY A 125 28.84 1.85 -2.78
N ASP A 126 27.72 1.14 -2.63
CA ASP A 126 27.29 0.13 -3.59
C ASP A 126 26.78 0.79 -4.87
N ILE A 127 26.92 0.07 -5.99
CA ILE A 127 26.39 0.47 -7.28
C ILE A 127 25.00 -0.10 -7.44
N LEU A 128 24.02 0.77 -7.59
CA LEU A 128 22.62 0.41 -7.73
C LEU A 128 22.11 0.72 -9.14
N LEU A 129 21.30 -0.18 -9.67
CA LEU A 129 20.48 0.04 -10.87
C LEU A 129 19.05 0.32 -10.43
N VAL A 130 18.52 1.47 -10.81
CA VAL A 130 17.12 1.83 -10.57
C VAL A 130 16.38 1.82 -11.89
N THR A 131 15.45 0.89 -12.01
CA THR A 131 14.53 0.85 -13.15
C THR A 131 13.28 1.64 -12.80
N THR A 132 12.83 2.51 -13.71
CA THR A 132 11.61 3.29 -13.53
C THR A 132 10.57 2.90 -14.57
N LYS A 133 9.29 3.16 -14.28
CA LYS A 133 8.19 2.79 -15.17
C LYS A 133 8.10 3.67 -16.42
N ARG A 134 8.52 4.93 -16.31
CA ARG A 134 8.36 5.94 -17.37
C ARG A 134 9.62 6.18 -18.19
N ALA A 135 10.80 6.01 -17.59
CA ALA A 135 12.05 6.18 -18.34
C ALA A 135 12.35 4.92 -19.14
N ALA A 136 12.80 5.11 -20.40
CA ALA A 136 13.23 4.01 -21.25
C ALA A 136 14.51 3.35 -20.71
N GLU A 137 15.45 4.15 -20.20
CA GLU A 137 16.71 3.67 -19.68
C GLU A 137 16.74 3.67 -18.13
N PRO A 138 17.18 2.57 -17.49
CA PRO A 138 17.38 2.53 -16.05
C PRO A 138 18.60 3.36 -15.64
N PHE A 139 18.51 4.06 -14.51
CA PHE A 139 19.62 4.86 -13.99
C PHE A 139 20.54 3.99 -13.13
N ALA A 140 21.83 3.95 -13.48
CA ALA A 140 22.85 3.28 -12.71
C ALA A 140 23.78 4.30 -12.04
N GLY A 141 24.07 4.09 -10.76
CA GLY A 141 24.98 4.99 -10.05
C GLY A 141 25.44 4.44 -8.71
N VAL A 142 26.50 5.05 -8.18
CA VAL A 142 26.97 4.79 -6.82
C VAL A 142 26.00 5.42 -5.83
N CYS A 143 25.57 4.63 -4.84
CA CYS A 143 24.75 5.14 -3.75
C CYS A 143 25.60 5.98 -2.79
N ILE A 144 25.36 7.28 -2.75
CA ILE A 144 26.10 8.21 -1.89
C ILE A 144 25.38 8.47 -0.56
N SER A 145 24.06 8.30 -0.52
CA SER A 145 23.27 8.58 0.68
C SER A 145 21.96 7.78 0.69
N ILE A 146 21.58 7.30 1.87
CA ILE A 146 20.30 6.64 2.12
C ILE A 146 19.58 7.42 3.23
N ARG A 147 18.45 8.06 2.90
CA ARG A 147 17.56 8.74 3.84
C ARG A 147 16.48 7.76 4.29
N ARG A 148 16.31 7.60 5.61
CA ARG A 148 15.29 6.74 6.21
C ARG A 148 14.27 7.60 6.93
N ARG A 149 13.08 7.76 6.34
CA ARG A 149 11.98 8.61 6.84
C ARG A 149 10.63 7.94 6.59
N GLY A 150 10.47 6.71 7.07
CA GLY A 150 9.25 5.92 6.83
C GLY A 150 9.02 5.68 5.34
N ILE A 151 7.84 6.02 4.84
CA ILE A 151 7.50 5.90 3.41
C ILE A 151 8.32 6.82 2.50
N GLU A 152 8.79 7.95 3.03
CA GLU A 152 9.58 8.92 2.26
C GLU A 152 11.07 8.54 2.16
N SER A 153 11.41 7.30 2.52
CA SER A 153 12.77 6.78 2.43
C SER A 153 13.28 6.85 0.99
N SER A 154 14.49 7.39 0.84
CA SER A 154 15.04 7.74 -0.46
C SER A 154 16.53 7.44 -0.55
N ILE A 155 17.00 7.17 -1.76
CA ILE A 155 18.41 6.94 -2.08
C ILE A 155 18.90 8.02 -3.03
N LEU A 156 20.12 8.49 -2.82
CA LEU A 156 20.82 9.37 -3.75
C LEU A 156 21.85 8.55 -4.50
N LEU A 157 21.69 8.51 -5.81
CA LEU A 157 22.63 7.87 -6.72
C LEU A 157 23.40 8.94 -7.47
N ARG A 158 24.71 8.75 -7.60
CA ARG A 158 25.58 9.54 -8.47
C ARG A 158 26.06 8.65 -9.60
N GLY A 159 25.90 9.13 -10.82
CA GLY A 159 26.49 8.53 -12.02
C GLY A 159 27.17 9.60 -12.86
N GLN A 160 27.77 9.17 -13.94
CA GLN A 160 28.27 10.08 -14.97
C GLN A 160 27.62 9.69 -16.28
N LEU A 161 26.92 10.64 -16.89
CA LEU A 161 26.42 10.50 -18.25
C LEU A 161 27.40 11.24 -19.14
N THR A 162 28.02 10.50 -20.06
CA THR A 162 29.12 10.98 -20.90
C THR A 162 30.26 11.59 -20.05
N ARG A 163 30.35 12.91 -19.95
CA ARG A 163 31.36 13.64 -19.15
C ARG A 163 30.75 14.53 -18.06
N VAL A 164 29.45 14.43 -17.85
CA VAL A 164 28.72 15.24 -16.85
C VAL A 164 28.29 14.36 -15.69
N GLY A 165 28.67 14.75 -14.47
CA GLY A 165 28.23 14.08 -13.25
C GLY A 165 26.77 14.39 -12.94
N VAL A 166 25.93 13.36 -12.83
CA VAL A 166 24.49 13.48 -12.57
C VAL A 166 24.14 12.83 -11.25
N GLU A 167 23.34 13.50 -10.44
CA GLU A 167 22.82 12.96 -9.18
C GLU A 167 21.28 12.90 -9.20
N MET A 168 20.72 11.79 -8.76
CA MET A 168 19.28 11.58 -8.73
C MET A 168 18.81 11.01 -7.38
N TRP A 169 17.74 11.60 -6.85
CA TRP A 169 17.01 11.05 -5.72
C TRP A 169 15.91 10.11 -6.19
N PHE A 170 15.91 8.89 -5.68
CA PHE A 170 14.82 7.94 -5.88
C PHE A 170 14.11 7.64 -4.57
N LYS A 171 12.78 7.72 -4.57
CA LYS A 171 11.93 7.27 -3.47
C LYS A 171 11.76 5.76 -3.55
N VAL A 172 12.22 5.05 -2.52
CA VAL A 172 12.27 3.57 -2.51
C VAL A 172 10.88 2.96 -2.65
N TYR A 173 9.88 3.54 -1.98
CA TYR A 173 8.51 3.03 -1.96
C TYR A 173 7.61 3.63 -3.07
N SER A 174 8.18 4.40 -4.01
CA SER A 174 7.39 4.95 -5.11
C SER A 174 7.01 3.85 -6.11
N ARG A 175 5.78 3.91 -6.62
CA ARG A 175 5.30 3.04 -7.71
C ARG A 175 5.95 3.34 -9.06
N ASN A 176 6.53 4.54 -9.21
CA ASN A 176 7.28 4.90 -10.41
C ASN A 176 8.61 4.13 -10.50
N VAL A 177 9.17 3.71 -9.37
CA VAL A 177 10.33 2.82 -9.34
C VAL A 177 9.82 1.39 -9.50
N THR A 178 10.24 0.70 -10.55
CA THR A 178 9.82 -0.68 -10.82
C THR A 178 10.68 -1.63 -10.00
N GLY A 179 12.01 -1.48 -10.08
CA GLY A 179 12.98 -2.33 -9.39
C GLY A 179 14.25 -1.57 -9.01
N ILE A 180 14.87 -2.04 -7.93
CA ILE A 180 16.18 -1.58 -7.47
C ILE A 180 17.05 -2.81 -7.32
N GLU A 181 18.15 -2.86 -8.04
CA GLU A 181 19.06 -4.01 -8.04
C GLU A 181 20.48 -3.55 -7.68
N ILE A 182 21.19 -4.39 -6.93
CA ILE A 182 22.61 -4.17 -6.63
C ILE A 182 23.41 -4.77 -7.78
N ILE A 183 24.09 -3.91 -8.54
CA ILE A 183 24.95 -4.34 -9.66
C ILE A 183 26.28 -4.85 -9.11
N LYS A 184 26.89 -4.04 -8.23
CA LYS A 184 28.22 -4.28 -7.68
C LYS A 184 28.28 -3.74 -6.27
N ARG A 185 28.75 -4.58 -5.34
CA ARG A 185 28.98 -4.19 -3.95
C ARG A 185 30.32 -3.46 -3.82
N ALA A 186 30.39 -2.55 -2.86
CA ALA A 186 31.65 -1.90 -2.51
C ALA A 186 32.65 -2.94 -1.96
N LYS A 187 33.91 -2.90 -2.41
CA LYS A 187 34.97 -3.81 -1.96
C LYS A 187 35.18 -3.76 -0.43
N LYS A 188 35.07 -2.56 0.15
CA LYS A 188 35.14 -2.33 1.59
C LYS A 188 33.95 -1.50 2.02
N ARG A 189 33.44 -1.76 3.22
CA ARG A 189 32.37 -0.96 3.82
C ARG A 189 32.84 0.48 3.99
N ALA A 190 32.06 1.43 3.50
CA ALA A 190 32.34 2.85 3.70
C ALA A 190 32.29 3.22 5.18
N ARG A 191 33.26 4.01 5.64
CA ARG A 191 33.35 4.49 7.03
C ARG A 191 32.39 5.64 7.33
N ARG A 192 31.89 6.33 6.29
CA ARG A 192 30.96 7.46 6.42
C ARG A 192 29.53 7.04 6.03
N ALA A 193 28.54 7.62 6.70
CA ALA A 193 27.12 7.40 6.37
C ALA A 193 26.68 8.12 5.08
N ARG A 194 27.41 9.15 4.65
CA ARG A 194 27.18 9.90 3.40
C ARG A 194 28.52 10.11 2.69
N LEU A 195 28.59 9.82 1.40
CA LEU A 195 29.82 9.91 0.60
C LEU A 195 29.83 11.16 -0.29
N THR A 196 29.42 12.31 0.27
CA THR A 196 29.34 13.58 -0.48
C THR A 196 30.68 14.02 -1.07
N TYR A 197 31.79 13.51 -0.53
CA TYR A 197 33.14 13.75 -1.04
C TYR A 197 33.37 13.17 -2.44
N MET A 198 32.56 12.20 -2.90
CA MET A 198 32.63 11.63 -4.26
C MET A 198 32.27 12.63 -5.36
N ARG A 199 31.81 13.83 -5.00
CA ARG A 199 31.62 14.95 -5.95
C ARG A 199 32.94 15.58 -6.41
N LYS A 200 34.01 15.39 -5.64
CA LYS A 200 35.33 15.94 -5.98
C LYS A 200 36.03 14.99 -6.97
N PRO A 201 36.71 15.50 -8.01
CA PRO A 201 37.34 14.66 -9.05
C PRO A 201 38.25 13.56 -8.49
N LYS A 202 39.00 13.84 -7.42
CA LYS A 202 39.89 12.89 -6.75
C LYS A 202 39.19 11.61 -6.25
N HIS A 203 37.90 11.69 -5.94
CA HIS A 203 37.13 10.61 -5.33
C HIS A 203 35.91 10.22 -6.13
N ASP A 204 35.73 10.81 -7.31
CA ASP A 204 34.61 10.48 -8.17
C ASP A 204 34.79 9.06 -8.71
N PHE A 205 33.69 8.33 -8.77
CA PHE A 205 33.70 6.98 -9.33
C PHE A 205 33.74 7.02 -10.85
N GLY A 206 33.22 8.10 -11.45
CA GLY A 206 33.10 8.26 -12.89
C GLY A 206 31.94 7.47 -13.48
N SER A 207 32.10 7.02 -14.73
CA SER A 207 31.07 6.26 -15.44
C SER A 207 30.94 4.84 -14.87
N VAL A 208 29.69 4.42 -14.71
CA VAL A 208 29.32 3.12 -14.11
C VAL A 208 28.87 2.11 -15.17
N GLU A 209 28.84 2.53 -16.44
CA GLU A 209 28.27 1.76 -17.55
C GLU A 209 28.96 0.40 -17.75
N GLN A 210 30.27 0.32 -17.56
CA GLN A 210 31.01 -0.94 -17.67
C GLN A 210 30.49 -1.99 -16.69
N HIS A 211 30.22 -1.61 -15.43
CA HIS A 211 29.69 -2.55 -14.43
C HIS A 211 28.27 -2.98 -14.74
N VAL A 212 27.45 -2.08 -15.31
CA VAL A 212 26.12 -2.44 -15.81
C VAL A 212 26.22 -3.47 -16.92
N ARG A 213 27.14 -3.27 -17.87
CA ARG A 213 27.37 -4.17 -19.01
C ARG A 213 27.85 -5.55 -18.55
N GLU A 214 28.81 -5.60 -17.63
CA GLU A 214 29.32 -6.84 -17.02
C GLU A 214 28.20 -7.61 -16.29
N TRP A 215 27.41 -6.91 -15.48
CA TRP A 215 26.29 -7.50 -14.75
C TRP A 215 25.21 -8.06 -15.69
N ARG A 216 24.86 -7.32 -16.76
CA ARG A 216 23.90 -7.79 -17.78
C ARG A 216 24.43 -9.03 -18.49
N ARG A 217 25.72 -9.05 -18.86
CA ARG A 217 26.37 -10.21 -19.49
C ARG A 217 26.29 -11.44 -18.58
N ASN A 218 26.71 -11.30 -17.32
CA ASN A 218 26.68 -12.40 -16.36
C ASN A 218 25.27 -12.95 -16.17
N ARG A 219 24.27 -12.07 -16.03
CA ARG A 219 22.87 -12.47 -15.88
C ARG A 219 22.34 -13.23 -17.10
N ASN A 220 22.70 -12.81 -18.31
CA ASN A 220 22.27 -13.45 -19.55
C ASN A 220 22.91 -14.84 -19.74
N VAL A 221 24.17 -15.04 -19.32
CA VAL A 221 24.84 -16.35 -19.39
C VAL A 221 24.05 -17.39 -18.60
N PHE A 222 23.66 -17.10 -17.36
CA PHE A 222 22.88 -18.03 -16.54
C PHE A 222 21.48 -18.29 -17.13
N ALA A 223 20.83 -17.26 -17.68
CA ALA A 223 19.52 -17.41 -18.32
C ALA A 223 19.57 -18.32 -19.56
N SER A 224 20.60 -18.16 -20.40
CA SER A 224 20.76 -18.97 -21.63
C SER A 224 21.12 -20.43 -21.34
N ALA A 225 21.88 -20.71 -20.28
CA ALA A 225 22.19 -22.07 -19.85
C ALA A 225 20.94 -22.83 -19.36
N ALA A 226 20.08 -22.19 -18.57
CA ALA A 226 18.83 -22.77 -18.10
C ALA A 226 17.84 -23.09 -19.26
N GLY A 227 17.80 -22.23 -20.29
CA GLY A 227 16.99 -22.45 -21.49
C GLY A 227 17.44 -23.66 -22.32
N LYS A 228 18.75 -23.88 -22.46
CA LYS A 228 19.30 -25.06 -23.16
C LYS A 228 18.96 -26.38 -22.46
N GLY A 229 18.99 -26.42 -21.13
CA GLY A 229 18.61 -27.59 -20.33
C GLY A 229 17.15 -28.00 -20.55
N LYS A 230 16.22 -27.04 -20.48
CA LYS A 230 14.79 -27.30 -20.75
C LYS A 230 14.54 -27.77 -22.18
N ARG A 231 15.24 -27.21 -23.17
CA ARG A 231 15.12 -27.63 -24.58
C ARG A 231 15.62 -29.06 -24.80
N LYS A 232 16.70 -29.48 -24.13
CA LYS A 232 17.23 -30.85 -24.19
C LYS A 232 16.30 -31.86 -23.52
N GLN A 233 15.67 -31.48 -22.40
CA GLN A 233 14.70 -32.31 -21.69
C GLN A 233 13.40 -32.49 -22.49
N LYS A 234 12.89 -31.41 -23.11
CA LYS A 234 11.74 -31.48 -24.01
C LYS A 234 11.99 -32.35 -25.24
N LYS A 235 13.21 -32.29 -25.81
CA LYS A 235 13.60 -33.13 -26.96
C LYS A 235 13.67 -34.62 -26.60
N ARG A 236 14.20 -34.96 -25.41
CA ARG A 236 14.19 -36.34 -24.88
C ARG A 236 12.79 -36.87 -24.58
N GLN A 237 11.83 -36.01 -24.23
CA GLN A 237 10.44 -36.40 -23.99
C GLN A 237 9.61 -36.54 -25.27
N SER A 238 10.04 -35.97 -26.40
CA SER A 238 9.40 -36.12 -27.70
C SER A 238 9.96 -37.27 -28.54
N GLU A 239 11.00 -37.95 -28.05
CA GLU A 239 11.67 -39.09 -28.71
C GLU A 239 11.18 -40.45 -28.12
N TRP A 240 10.10 -40.44 -27.33
CA TRP A 240 9.39 -41.63 -26.82
C TRP A 240 7.89 -41.50 -27.09
#